data_AF-A0A7C7JCA3-F1
#
_entry.id   AF-A0A7C7JCA3-F1
#
_cell.length_a   1.000
_cell.length_b   1.000
_cell.length_c   1.000
_cell.angle_alpha   90.00
_cell.angle_beta   90.00
_cell.angle_gamma   90.00
#
_symmetry.space_group_name_H-M   'P 1'
#
loop_
_entity.id
_entity.type
_entity.pdbx_description
1 polymer ?
#
loop_
_entity_poly.entity_id
_entity_poly.type
_entity_poly.pdbx_seq_one_letter_code
_entity_poly.pdbx_strand_id
1 'polypeptide(L)'
;DLWKFTGEMFTADEVDIAGVASGLLPDLNTLKVQWDEWIDKVLVEATLVRPEDEFMQTGGRKGIHTEELRIMLSEMQVLQRTYPGASW
;
A
#
# COMPACT_ATOMS: atom_id res chain seq x y z
N ASP A 1 -4.60 2.33 -14.69
CA ASP A 1 -3.17 2.09 -14.39
C ASP A 1 -2.84 1.90 -12.92
N LEU A 2 -3.34 2.75 -12.00
CA LEU A 2 -3.02 2.64 -10.57
C LEU A 2 -3.86 1.61 -9.79
N TRP A 3 -5.03 1.23 -10.33
CA TRP A 3 -6.00 0.37 -9.64
C TRP A 3 -5.40 -0.96 -9.15
N LYS A 4 -4.53 -1.57 -9.95
CA LYS A 4 -3.84 -2.82 -9.59
C LYS A 4 -3.06 -2.79 -8.28
N PHE A 5 -2.71 -1.62 -7.75
CA PHE A 5 -1.97 -1.51 -6.48
C PHE A 5 -2.88 -1.43 -5.25
N THR A 6 -4.19 -1.20 -5.41
CA THR A 6 -5.12 -1.06 -4.28
C THR A 6 -5.35 -2.39 -3.56
N GLY A 7 -5.20 -3.53 -4.24
CA GLY A 7 -5.38 -4.85 -3.65
C GLY A 7 -4.43 -5.16 -2.49
N GLU A 8 -3.17 -4.69 -2.56
CA GLU A 8 -2.20 -4.91 -1.47
C GLU A 8 -2.61 -4.22 -0.16
N MET A 9 -3.38 -3.13 -0.23
CA MET A 9 -3.86 -2.39 0.96
C MET A 9 -4.68 -3.27 1.91
N PHE A 10 -5.29 -4.34 1.40
CA PHE A 10 -6.18 -5.24 2.15
C PHE A 10 -5.66 -6.67 2.23
N THR A 11 -4.39 -6.90 1.87
CA THR A 11 -3.75 -8.21 1.96
C THR A 11 -3.15 -8.38 3.36
N ALA A 12 -3.84 -9.17 4.20
CA ALA A 12 -3.39 -9.45 5.56
C ALA A 12 -2.22 -10.46 5.59
N ASP A 13 -1.22 -10.18 6.41
CA ASP A 13 -0.15 -11.11 6.79
C ASP A 13 -0.29 -11.58 8.26
N GLU A 14 0.67 -12.38 8.71
CA GLU A 14 0.70 -12.94 10.07
C GLU A 14 0.75 -11.86 11.16
N VAL A 15 1.39 -10.72 10.87
CA VAL A 15 1.47 -9.58 11.80
C VAL A 15 0.11 -8.89 11.90
N ASP A 16 -0.59 -8.71 10.76
CA ASP A 16 -1.94 -8.16 10.76
C ASP A 16 -2.90 -9.05 11.57
N ILE A 17 -2.88 -10.37 11.32
CA ILE A 17 -3.74 -11.33 12.02
C ILE A 17 -3.49 -11.31 13.54
N ALA A 18 -2.23 -11.32 13.96
CA ALA A 18 -1.87 -11.24 15.37
C ALA A 18 -2.26 -9.88 16.00
N GLY A 19 -2.11 -8.80 15.24
CA GLY A 19 -2.52 -7.46 15.66
C GLY A 19 -4.03 -7.33 15.85
N VAL A 20 -4.82 -7.92 14.95
CA VAL A 20 -6.29 -7.98 15.09
C VAL A 20 -6.69 -8.81 16.30
N ALA A 21 -6.08 -10.00 16.48
CA ALA A 21 -6.39 -10.88 17.61
C ALA A 21 -6.06 -10.25 18.98
N SER A 22 -5.06 -9.37 19.03
CA SER A 22 -4.69 -8.62 20.24
C SER A 22 -5.46 -7.30 20.41
N GLY A 23 -6.29 -6.92 19.43
CA GLY A 23 -7.03 -5.65 19.44
C GLY A 23 -6.17 -4.41 19.16
N LEU A 24 -4.94 -4.59 18.66
CA LEU A 24 -4.01 -3.50 18.32
C LEU A 24 -4.18 -2.98 16.90
N LEU A 25 -4.56 -3.84 15.96
CA LEU A 25 -4.74 -3.50 14.55
C LEU A 25 -6.19 -3.70 14.11
N PRO A 26 -6.68 -2.90 13.15
CA PRO A 26 -7.99 -3.10 12.56
C PRO A 26 -8.00 -4.33 11.62
N ASP A 27 -9.16 -4.95 11.47
CA ASP A 27 -9.36 -6.01 10.46
C ASP A 27 -9.40 -5.40 9.05
N LEU A 28 -8.46 -5.81 8.20
CA LEU A 28 -8.34 -5.33 6.83
C LEU A 28 -9.54 -5.70 5.95
N ASN A 29 -10.25 -6.80 6.24
CA ASN A 29 -11.46 -7.15 5.46
C ASN A 29 -12.57 -6.13 5.73
N THR A 30 -12.75 -5.75 6.99
CA THR A 30 -13.70 -4.70 7.38
C THR A 30 -13.32 -3.36 6.75
N LEU A 31 -12.04 -3.01 6.70
CA LEU A 31 -11.57 -1.80 6.02
C LEU A 31 -11.78 -1.84 4.50
N LYS A 32 -11.64 -3.00 3.86
CA LYS A 32 -11.89 -3.15 2.42
C LYS A 32 -13.33 -2.80 2.07
N VAL A 33 -14.30 -3.32 2.84
CA VAL A 33 -15.72 -3.03 2.61
C VAL A 33 -16.00 -1.53 2.70
N GLN A 34 -15.48 -0.86 3.75
CA GLN A 34 -15.64 0.59 3.92
C GLN A 34 -14.98 1.38 2.78
N TRP A 35 -13.81 0.93 2.32
CA TRP A 35 -13.11 1.57 1.21
C TRP A 35 -13.85 1.38 -0.11
N ASP A 36 -14.39 0.18 -0.38
CA ASP A 36 -15.17 -0.12 -1.58
C ASP A 36 -16.40 0.79 -1.66
N GLU A 37 -17.16 0.92 -0.57
CA GLU A 37 -18.33 1.81 -0.50
C GLU A 37 -17.95 3.28 -0.76
N TRP A 38 -16.83 3.72 -0.19
CA TRP A 38 -16.39 5.10 -0.32
C TRP A 38 -15.88 5.40 -1.74
N ILE A 39 -15.06 4.52 -2.31
CA ILE A 39 -14.49 4.73 -3.64
C ILE A 39 -15.56 4.66 -4.72
N ASP A 40 -16.56 3.79 -4.58
CA ASP A 40 -17.69 3.70 -5.51
C ASP A 40 -18.49 5.01 -5.51
N LYS A 41 -18.76 5.56 -4.32
CA LYS A 41 -19.43 6.85 -4.19
C LYS A 41 -18.66 7.96 -4.88
N VAL A 42 -17.34 8.05 -4.63
CA VAL A 42 -16.48 9.09 -5.21
C VAL A 42 -16.41 8.97 -6.73
N LEU A 43 -16.29 7.76 -7.26
CA LEU A 43 -16.24 7.52 -8.70
C LEU A 43 -17.57 7.87 -9.39
N VAL A 44 -18.70 7.51 -8.79
CA VAL A 44 -20.04 7.88 -9.28
C VAL A 44 -20.21 9.40 -9.30
N GLU A 45 -19.84 10.09 -8.21
CA GLU A 45 -19.89 11.56 -8.15
C GLU A 45 -18.99 12.21 -9.21
N ALA A 46 -17.83 11.62 -9.47
CA ALA A 46 -16.91 12.05 -10.52
C ALA A 46 -17.34 11.62 -11.94
N THR A 47 -18.47 10.94 -12.12
CA THR A 47 -18.95 10.38 -13.40
C THR A 47 -17.99 9.39 -14.06
N LEU A 48 -17.19 8.69 -13.25
CA LEU A 48 -16.22 7.69 -13.68
C LEU A 48 -16.74 6.26 -13.44
N VAL A 49 -16.21 5.33 -14.23
CA VAL A 49 -16.46 3.89 -14.06
C VAL A 49 -15.35 3.29 -13.21
N ARG A 50 -15.74 2.46 -12.23
CA ARG A 50 -14.79 1.69 -11.41
C ARG A 50 -14.04 0.69 -12.30
N PRO A 51 -12.70 0.65 -12.26
CA PRO A 51 -11.94 -0.40 -12.92
C PRO A 51 -12.26 -1.78 -12.32
N GLU A 52 -12.19 -2.83 -13.13
CA GLU A 52 -12.37 -4.20 -12.65
C GLU A 52 -11.16 -4.68 -11.84
N ASP A 53 -11.44 -5.52 -10.85
CA ASP A 53 -10.42 -6.15 -10.01
C ASP A 53 -9.80 -7.36 -10.74
N GLU A 54 -8.95 -7.09 -11.74
CA GLU A 54 -8.17 -8.11 -12.45
C GLU A 54 -6.88 -8.48 -11.65
N PHE A 55 -5.71 -8.40 -12.29
CA PHE A 55 -4.44 -8.62 -11.62
C PHE A 55 -4.16 -7.49 -10.61
N MET A 56 -4.03 -7.86 -9.34
CA MET A 56 -3.62 -6.99 -8.26
C MET A 56 -2.15 -7.22 -7.91
N GLN A 57 -1.32 -6.19 -8.06
CA GLN A 57 0.08 -6.20 -7.68
C GLN A 57 0.20 -6.31 -6.16
N THR A 58 1.10 -7.17 -5.69
CA THR A 58 1.47 -7.32 -4.29
C THR A 58 3.00 -7.49 -4.16
N GLY A 59 3.52 -7.42 -2.95
CA GLY A 59 4.92 -7.72 -2.63
C GLY A 59 5.64 -6.62 -1.87
N GLY A 60 5.12 -5.39 -1.86
CA GLY A 60 5.72 -4.25 -1.17
C GLY A 60 5.92 -4.51 0.31
N ARG A 61 4.95 -5.14 0.99
CA ARG A 61 5.09 -5.52 2.42
C ARG A 61 6.15 -6.60 2.66
N LYS A 62 6.58 -7.32 1.62
CA LYS A 62 7.62 -8.37 1.66
C LYS A 62 8.96 -7.88 1.11
N GLY A 63 9.12 -6.57 0.88
CA GLY A 63 10.35 -6.01 0.30
C GLY A 63 10.50 -6.21 -1.21
N ILE A 64 9.47 -6.74 -1.89
CA ILE A 64 9.44 -6.93 -3.34
C ILE A 64 8.77 -5.71 -3.96
N HIS A 65 9.55 -4.66 -4.15
CA HIS A 65 9.07 -3.40 -4.69
C HIS A 65 9.21 -3.32 -6.20
N THR A 66 8.46 -2.39 -6.79
CA THR A 66 8.67 -2.00 -8.17
C THR A 66 10.00 -1.24 -8.34
N GLU A 67 10.39 -1.03 -9.59
CA GLU A 67 11.64 -0.38 -9.97
C GLU A 67 11.80 1.02 -9.36
N GLU A 68 10.68 1.73 -9.23
CA GLU A 68 10.60 3.12 -8.78
C GLU A 68 11.20 3.32 -7.39
N LEU A 69 11.08 2.33 -6.48
CA LEU A 69 11.65 2.47 -5.14
C LEU A 69 13.18 2.54 -5.18
N ARG A 70 13.83 1.78 -6.08
CA ARG A 70 15.29 1.82 -6.18
C ARG A 70 15.77 3.21 -6.57
N ILE A 71 15.12 3.82 -7.55
CA ILE A 71 15.45 5.17 -8.02
C ILE A 71 15.29 6.16 -6.87
N MET A 72 14.11 6.15 -6.22
CA MET A 72 13.80 7.02 -5.09
C MET A 72 14.82 6.90 -3.94
N LEU A 73 15.17 5.67 -3.53
CA LEU A 73 16.12 5.47 -2.45
C LEU A 73 17.56 5.88 -2.84
N SER A 74 17.93 5.73 -4.11
CA SER A 74 19.24 6.15 -4.59
C SER A 74 19.45 7.66 -4.46
N GLU A 75 18.39 8.44 -4.74
CA GLU A 75 18.40 9.89 -4.54
C GLU A 75 18.30 10.24 -3.04
N MET A 76 17.32 9.68 -2.34
CA MET A 76 17.02 10.02 -0.94
C MET A 76 18.19 9.71 0.00
N GLN A 77 18.92 8.63 -0.26
CA GLN A 77 19.95 8.14 0.66
C GLN A 77 21.37 8.54 0.26
N VAL A 78 21.55 9.36 -0.80
CA VAL A 78 22.89 9.69 -1.31
C VAL A 78 23.79 10.28 -0.21
N LEU A 79 23.33 11.32 0.49
CA LEU A 79 24.14 12.01 1.51
C LEU A 79 24.49 11.08 2.67
N GLN A 80 23.52 10.32 3.19
CA GLN A 80 23.76 9.42 4.32
C GLN A 80 24.69 8.25 3.94
N ARG A 81 24.60 7.75 2.70
CA ARG A 81 25.50 6.70 2.21
C ARG A 81 26.91 7.22 1.90
N THR A 82 27.03 8.46 1.45
CA THR A 82 28.33 9.11 1.18
C THR A 82 29.05 9.52 2.46
N TYR A 83 28.31 9.99 3.49
CA TYR A 83 28.87 10.46 4.75
C TYR A 83 28.27 9.74 5.97
N PRO A 84 28.57 8.45 6.19
CA PRO A 84 28.02 7.70 7.32
C PRO A 84 28.45 8.30 8.67
N GLY A 85 27.50 8.49 9.58
CA GLY A 85 27.75 8.99 10.94
C GLY A 85 27.88 10.52 11.07
N ALA A 86 27.72 11.26 9.97
CA ALA A 86 27.59 12.71 10.03
C ALA A 86 26.31 13.12 10.79
N SER A 87 26.36 14.28 11.45
CA SER A 87 25.21 14.89 12.14
C SER A 87 24.69 16.05 11.30
N TRP A 88 23.37 16.15 11.18
CA TRP A 88 22.65 17.17 10.40
C TRP A 88 21.46 17.69 11.21
#